data_AF-A0A927Z4P1-F1
#
_entry.id   AF-A0A927Z4P1-F1
#
_cell.length_a   1.000
_cell.length_b   1.000
_cell.length_c   1.000
_cell.angle_alpha   90.00
_cell.angle_beta   90.00
_cell.angle_gamma   90.00
#
_symmetry.space_group_name_H-M   'P 1'
#
loop_
_entity.id
_entity.type
_entity.pdbx_description
1 polymer ?
#
loop_
_entity_poly.entity_id
_entity_poly.type
_entity_poly.pdbx_seq_one_letter_code
_entity_poly.pdbx_strand_id
1 'polypeptide(L)'
;MNKIKLIGNISVPYTEPKEKVEIANYFKKIGVDELIYTGEGSYEEFVEEIKYITKNIDLPLNVNIIAKRFDDVKYTLYAGVNRVCCFDLDGASTSVELDLINESSLRFGKEKIYINTNFKESKLEIGDLKEFKLFGAGGFYINGYNENYIEELKDFISEIELPTGVNTDTLTSDKDIPSMLKATKELIEAGVDTLIINYTGYTSHEDDPTADYVSGIKNLIANDLNKDVNALAFEEFKLNSDGLIPVITQDYMTGDVLMMAYMNKEAYEKTLETGTMTYFSRSRQSLWVKGETSGHFQYVQELIIDCDKDTILAKVKQIGVACHTGSPNCFFTPLFKKEYDNVNPLKILEEDYNIILDRKNNPREGSYTNYLFDKGIDKILKKVGEEATEIIIAAKNPNPEEIKYELADFLYHAMVLMVEKDVTWDDVVRELANRR
;
A
#
# COMPACT_ATOMS: atom_id res chain seq x y z
N MET A 1 -18.94 9.11 0.24
CA MET A 1 -18.76 7.92 -0.64
C MET A 1 -18.62 6.68 0.21
N ASN A 2 -19.15 5.53 -0.24
CA ASN A 2 -18.84 4.24 0.38
C ASN A 2 -17.33 3.97 0.25
N LYS A 3 -16.72 3.37 1.27
CA LYS A 3 -15.29 3.01 1.22
C LYS A 3 -15.08 2.01 0.07
N ILE A 4 -14.28 2.39 -0.93
CA ILE A 4 -13.87 1.47 -2.00
C ILE A 4 -13.08 0.32 -1.39
N LYS A 5 -13.44 -0.90 -1.77
CA LYS A 5 -12.80 -2.13 -1.31
C LYS A 5 -11.86 -2.67 -2.36
N LEU A 6 -10.64 -3.00 -1.97
CA LEU A 6 -9.67 -3.66 -2.84
C LEU A 6 -9.66 -5.15 -2.56
N ILE A 7 -9.79 -5.96 -3.62
CA ILE A 7 -9.76 -7.42 -3.56
C ILE A 7 -8.60 -7.94 -4.40
N GLY A 8 -7.71 -8.72 -3.81
CA GLY A 8 -6.56 -9.31 -4.50
C GLY A 8 -6.92 -10.67 -5.08
N ASN A 9 -6.75 -10.85 -6.38
CA ASN A 9 -7.01 -12.11 -7.06
C ASN A 9 -5.78 -13.03 -7.00
N ILE A 10 -5.95 -14.17 -6.33
CA ILE A 10 -4.91 -15.20 -6.16
C ILE A 10 -5.11 -16.40 -7.11
N SER A 11 -6.00 -16.28 -8.09
CA SER A 11 -6.34 -17.32 -9.10
C SER A 11 -5.24 -17.46 -10.16
N VAL A 12 -4.05 -17.79 -9.71
CA VAL A 12 -2.81 -17.83 -10.47
C VAL A 12 -2.66 -19.27 -11.01
N PRO A 13 -2.79 -19.52 -12.33
CA PRO A 13 -2.82 -20.87 -12.88
C PRO A 13 -1.56 -21.67 -12.57
N TYR A 14 -1.70 -22.99 -12.42
CA TYR A 14 -0.59 -23.93 -12.19
C TYR A 14 0.29 -23.64 -10.96
N THR A 15 -0.24 -22.95 -9.95
CA THR A 15 0.48 -22.72 -8.68
C THR A 15 0.00 -23.63 -7.57
N GLU A 16 0.90 -24.00 -6.67
CA GLU A 16 0.56 -24.81 -5.50
C GLU A 16 -0.18 -23.98 -4.44
N PRO A 17 -0.99 -24.60 -3.55
CA PRO A 17 -1.69 -23.88 -2.48
C PRO A 17 -0.78 -23.01 -1.62
N LYS A 18 0.47 -23.44 -1.41
CA LYS A 18 1.47 -22.69 -0.64
C LYS A 18 1.87 -21.39 -1.34
N GLU A 19 2.06 -21.41 -2.65
CA GLU A 19 2.40 -20.22 -3.43
C GLU A 19 1.24 -19.21 -3.44
N LYS A 20 0.00 -19.70 -3.47
CA LYS A 20 -1.19 -18.85 -3.31
C LYS A 20 -1.24 -18.13 -1.96
N VAL A 21 -0.80 -18.80 -0.88
CA VAL A 21 -0.64 -18.19 0.45
C VAL A 21 0.45 -17.12 0.42
N GLU A 22 1.55 -17.33 -0.31
CA GLU A 22 2.60 -16.31 -0.48
C GLU A 22 2.08 -15.07 -1.21
N ILE A 23 1.30 -15.25 -2.29
CA ILE A 23 0.64 -14.16 -3.02
C ILE A 23 -0.38 -13.44 -2.13
N ALA A 24 -1.17 -14.18 -1.34
CA ALA A 24 -2.10 -13.61 -0.36
C ALA A 24 -1.38 -12.71 0.67
N ASN A 25 -0.22 -13.17 1.17
CA ASN A 25 0.61 -12.39 2.08
C ASN A 25 1.23 -11.17 1.40
N TYR A 26 1.55 -11.24 0.12
CA TYR A 26 1.97 -10.09 -0.67
C TYR A 26 0.83 -9.05 -0.78
N PHE A 27 -0.37 -9.46 -1.16
CA PHE A 27 -1.54 -8.57 -1.22
C PHE A 27 -1.83 -7.89 0.12
N LYS A 28 -1.68 -8.62 1.24
CA LYS A 28 -1.75 -8.06 2.58
C LYS A 28 -0.73 -6.95 2.81
N LYS A 29 0.53 -7.15 2.40
CA LYS A 29 1.61 -6.15 2.57
C LYS A 29 1.35 -4.86 1.79
N ILE A 30 0.81 -4.96 0.58
CA ILE A 30 0.45 -3.78 -0.22
C ILE A 30 -0.93 -3.19 0.18
N GLY A 31 -1.61 -3.85 1.12
CA GLY A 31 -2.77 -3.36 1.87
C GLY A 31 -4.08 -3.44 1.10
N VAL A 32 -4.31 -4.56 0.42
CA VAL A 32 -5.63 -4.98 -0.08
C VAL A 32 -6.53 -5.40 1.10
N ASP A 33 -7.85 -5.22 0.98
CA ASP A 33 -8.81 -5.49 2.06
C ASP A 33 -9.27 -6.96 2.14
N GLU A 34 -9.48 -7.62 1.00
CA GLU A 34 -9.94 -9.01 0.90
C GLU A 34 -9.25 -9.75 -0.25
N LEU A 35 -9.44 -11.07 -0.37
CA LEU A 35 -8.89 -11.89 -1.46
C LEU A 35 -10.00 -12.55 -2.25
N ILE A 36 -9.71 -12.95 -3.49
CA ILE A 36 -10.60 -13.79 -4.29
C ILE A 36 -9.84 -14.92 -4.96
N TYR A 37 -10.44 -16.10 -4.97
CA TYR A 37 -9.86 -17.30 -5.55
C TYR A 37 -10.90 -18.08 -6.37
N THR A 38 -10.52 -18.41 -7.59
CA THR A 38 -11.17 -19.36 -8.49
C THR A 38 -10.20 -20.52 -8.67
N GLY A 39 -10.59 -21.72 -8.27
CA GLY A 39 -9.74 -22.90 -8.44
C GLY A 39 -10.06 -23.69 -9.68
N GLU A 40 -9.15 -24.61 -9.97
CA GLU A 40 -9.22 -25.55 -11.08
C GLU A 40 -9.25 -26.97 -10.51
N GLY A 41 -9.84 -27.92 -11.23
CA GLY A 41 -9.89 -29.33 -10.82
C GLY A 41 -11.24 -29.77 -10.25
N SER A 42 -11.24 -30.89 -9.51
CA SER A 42 -12.46 -31.43 -8.93
C SER A 42 -12.94 -30.59 -7.73
N TYR A 43 -14.25 -30.61 -7.47
CA TYR A 43 -14.82 -29.83 -6.37
C TYR A 43 -14.27 -30.28 -4.99
N GLU A 44 -14.03 -31.57 -4.81
CA GLU A 44 -13.46 -32.12 -3.58
C GLU A 44 -12.02 -31.64 -3.33
N GLU A 45 -11.16 -31.70 -4.35
CA GLU A 45 -9.78 -31.19 -4.27
C GLU A 45 -9.77 -29.69 -3.98
N PHE A 46 -10.64 -28.95 -4.66
CA PHE A 46 -10.79 -27.53 -4.49
C PHE A 46 -11.22 -27.11 -3.07
N VAL A 47 -12.14 -27.83 -2.44
CA VAL A 47 -12.56 -27.56 -1.06
C VAL A 47 -11.41 -27.78 -0.06
N GLU A 48 -10.58 -28.81 -0.26
CA GLU A 48 -9.40 -29.03 0.58
C GLU A 48 -8.34 -27.95 0.39
N GLU A 49 -8.14 -27.49 -0.86
CA GLU A 49 -7.26 -26.34 -1.15
C GLU A 49 -7.75 -25.06 -0.47
N ILE A 50 -9.05 -24.75 -0.53
CA ILE A 50 -9.63 -23.59 0.16
C ILE A 50 -9.39 -23.68 1.66
N LYS A 51 -9.67 -24.82 2.31
CA LYS A 51 -9.43 -25.01 3.75
C LYS A 51 -7.97 -24.78 4.11
N TYR A 52 -7.06 -25.22 3.26
CA TYR A 52 -5.64 -24.97 3.45
C TYR A 52 -5.34 -23.47 3.37
N ILE A 53 -5.81 -22.79 2.33
CA ILE A 53 -5.55 -21.35 2.13
C ILE A 53 -6.14 -20.54 3.29
N THR A 54 -7.43 -20.72 3.63
CA THR A 54 -8.12 -19.96 4.69
C THR A 54 -7.46 -20.13 6.06
N LYS A 55 -6.85 -21.29 6.33
CA LYS A 55 -6.11 -21.54 7.58
C LYS A 55 -4.77 -20.81 7.65
N ASN A 56 -4.19 -20.42 6.52
CA ASN A 56 -2.82 -19.89 6.43
C ASN A 56 -2.77 -18.42 5.96
N ILE A 57 -3.90 -17.73 5.88
CA ILE A 57 -3.99 -16.31 5.52
C ILE A 57 -4.72 -15.52 6.62
N ASP A 58 -4.44 -14.22 6.70
CA ASP A 58 -5.10 -13.31 7.65
C ASP A 58 -6.16 -12.41 6.99
N LEU A 59 -6.31 -12.48 5.66
CA LEU A 59 -7.30 -11.69 4.92
C LEU A 59 -8.57 -12.53 4.66
N PRO A 60 -9.77 -11.91 4.66
CA PRO A 60 -10.99 -12.60 4.25
C PRO A 60 -10.88 -13.11 2.81
N LEU A 61 -11.13 -14.39 2.59
CA LEU A 61 -11.11 -15.01 1.26
C LEU A 61 -12.51 -15.13 0.69
N ASN A 62 -12.73 -14.57 -0.50
CA ASN A 62 -13.90 -14.83 -1.31
C ASN A 62 -13.59 -15.92 -2.33
N VAL A 63 -14.56 -16.74 -2.69
CA VAL A 63 -14.35 -17.88 -3.58
C VAL A 63 -15.36 -17.86 -4.72
N ASN A 64 -14.87 -18.02 -5.95
CA ASN A 64 -15.72 -18.22 -7.12
C ASN A 64 -15.92 -19.72 -7.37
N ILE A 65 -17.17 -20.14 -7.50
CA ILE A 65 -17.55 -21.49 -7.93
C ILE A 65 -18.72 -21.43 -8.91
N ILE A 66 -18.84 -22.48 -9.71
CA ILE A 66 -20.08 -22.78 -10.45
C ILE A 66 -20.87 -23.77 -9.58
N ALA A 67 -21.70 -23.23 -8.67
CA ALA A 67 -22.48 -24.05 -7.76
C ALA A 67 -23.64 -24.74 -8.51
N LYS A 68 -23.75 -26.07 -8.39
CA LYS A 68 -24.87 -26.83 -8.98
C LYS A 68 -25.92 -27.19 -7.95
N ARG A 69 -25.55 -27.20 -6.67
CA ARG A 69 -26.40 -27.58 -5.54
C ARG A 69 -26.10 -26.70 -4.34
N PHE A 70 -27.06 -26.62 -3.43
CA PHE A 70 -26.92 -25.95 -2.14
C PHE A 70 -25.73 -26.44 -1.32
N ASP A 71 -25.45 -27.74 -1.39
CA ASP A 71 -24.30 -28.35 -0.73
C ASP A 71 -22.96 -27.76 -1.18
N ASP A 72 -22.85 -27.37 -2.45
CA ASP A 72 -21.61 -26.79 -3.00
C ASP A 72 -21.37 -25.38 -2.40
N VAL A 73 -22.44 -24.61 -2.14
CA VAL A 73 -22.35 -23.32 -1.45
C VAL A 73 -22.04 -23.51 0.04
N LYS A 74 -22.77 -24.44 0.68
CA LYS A 74 -22.62 -24.75 2.12
C LYS A 74 -21.21 -25.20 2.47
N TYR A 75 -20.66 -26.18 1.74
CA TYR A 75 -19.34 -26.73 2.06
C TYR A 75 -18.23 -25.72 1.79
N THR A 76 -18.38 -24.88 0.77
CA THR A 76 -17.44 -23.78 0.49
C THR A 76 -17.43 -22.76 1.63
N LEU A 77 -18.60 -22.30 2.11
CA LEU A 77 -18.67 -21.40 3.27
C LEU A 77 -18.12 -22.03 4.55
N TYR A 78 -18.40 -23.32 4.79
CA TYR A 78 -17.86 -24.05 5.95
C TYR A 78 -16.34 -24.27 5.90
N ALA A 79 -15.71 -24.11 4.74
CA ALA A 79 -14.25 -24.11 4.61
C ALA A 79 -13.57 -22.83 5.14
N GLY A 80 -14.34 -21.88 5.70
CA GLY A 80 -13.83 -20.63 6.28
C GLY A 80 -13.83 -19.45 5.31
N VAL A 81 -14.53 -19.58 4.19
CA VAL A 81 -14.65 -18.55 3.15
C VAL A 81 -15.54 -17.41 3.64
N ASN A 82 -15.15 -16.18 3.32
CA ASN A 82 -15.89 -14.98 3.62
C ASN A 82 -17.18 -14.85 2.81
N ARG A 83 -17.11 -15.03 1.49
CA ARG A 83 -18.24 -14.98 0.54
C ARG A 83 -18.04 -15.98 -0.58
N VAL A 84 -19.13 -16.48 -1.12
CA VAL A 84 -19.11 -17.33 -2.31
C VAL A 84 -19.77 -16.59 -3.46
N CYS A 85 -19.05 -16.50 -4.57
CA CYS A 85 -19.59 -16.05 -5.84
C CYS A 85 -20.00 -17.31 -6.60
N CYS A 86 -21.29 -17.58 -6.65
CA CYS A 86 -21.79 -18.94 -6.85
C CYS A 86 -22.22 -19.27 -8.29
N PHE A 87 -22.21 -18.29 -9.20
CA PHE A 87 -22.90 -18.39 -10.50
C PHE A 87 -22.08 -17.73 -11.58
N ASP A 88 -21.93 -18.42 -12.71
CA ASP A 88 -21.38 -17.88 -13.95
C ASP A 88 -22.53 -17.76 -14.94
N LEU A 89 -22.92 -16.52 -15.25
CA LEU A 89 -24.05 -16.25 -16.14
C LEU A 89 -23.73 -16.55 -17.62
N ASP A 90 -22.48 -16.92 -17.95
CA ASP A 90 -22.05 -17.30 -19.29
C ASP A 90 -22.55 -18.72 -19.64
N GLY A 91 -23.83 -18.82 -20.02
CA GLY A 91 -24.41 -20.02 -20.64
C GLY A 91 -25.38 -20.85 -19.79
N ALA A 92 -25.90 -20.31 -18.70
CA ALA A 92 -26.76 -21.04 -17.76
C ALA A 92 -28.29 -20.91 -17.99
N SER A 93 -29.06 -21.78 -17.31
CA SER A 93 -30.52 -21.74 -17.22
C SER A 93 -30.94 -21.00 -15.93
N THR A 94 -31.53 -19.81 -16.08
CA THR A 94 -31.79 -18.85 -14.99
C THR A 94 -32.61 -19.38 -13.82
N SER A 95 -33.57 -20.30 -14.03
CA SER A 95 -34.48 -20.73 -12.96
C SER A 95 -33.83 -21.55 -11.83
N VAL A 96 -32.89 -22.44 -12.16
CA VAL A 96 -32.20 -23.30 -11.15
C VAL A 96 -31.26 -22.48 -10.27
N GLU A 97 -30.72 -21.40 -10.83
CA GLU A 97 -29.79 -20.51 -10.13
C GLU A 97 -30.50 -19.64 -9.11
N LEU A 98 -31.68 -19.11 -9.45
CA LEU A 98 -32.49 -18.28 -8.54
C LEU A 98 -32.90 -19.03 -7.27
N ASP A 99 -33.36 -20.27 -7.39
CA ASP A 99 -33.71 -21.12 -6.24
C ASP A 99 -32.50 -21.35 -5.32
N LEU A 100 -31.33 -21.59 -5.91
CA LEU A 100 -30.08 -21.81 -5.18
C LEU A 100 -29.60 -20.53 -4.46
N ILE A 101 -29.73 -19.35 -5.08
CA ILE A 101 -29.43 -18.06 -4.45
C ILE A 101 -30.36 -17.83 -3.26
N ASN A 102 -31.65 -18.08 -3.43
CA ASN A 102 -32.64 -17.88 -2.37
C ASN A 102 -32.43 -18.83 -1.20
N GLU A 103 -32.24 -20.12 -1.46
CA GLU A 103 -31.95 -21.08 -0.39
C GLU A 103 -30.65 -20.72 0.36
N SER A 104 -29.60 -20.36 -0.37
CA SER A 104 -28.30 -19.99 0.19
C SER A 104 -28.35 -18.69 0.99
N SER A 105 -29.01 -17.66 0.47
CA SER A 105 -29.13 -16.36 1.13
C SER A 105 -29.99 -16.43 2.40
N LEU A 106 -31.09 -17.21 2.39
CA LEU A 106 -31.91 -17.47 3.58
C LEU A 106 -31.12 -18.20 4.67
N ARG A 107 -30.19 -19.10 4.29
CA ARG A 107 -29.39 -19.85 5.26
C ARG A 107 -28.22 -19.04 5.83
N PHE A 108 -27.47 -18.36 4.97
CA PHE A 108 -26.15 -17.82 5.31
C PHE A 108 -26.11 -16.28 5.38
N GLY A 109 -27.17 -15.61 4.91
CA GLY A 109 -27.19 -14.16 4.74
C GLY A 109 -26.87 -13.75 3.30
N LYS A 110 -27.57 -12.74 2.79
CA LYS A 110 -27.38 -12.23 1.41
C LYS A 110 -25.96 -11.72 1.17
N GLU A 111 -25.33 -11.15 2.19
CA GLU A 111 -23.95 -10.63 2.15
C GLU A 111 -22.88 -11.72 1.95
N LYS A 112 -23.27 -13.00 1.99
CA LYS A 112 -22.40 -14.14 1.72
C LYS A 112 -22.47 -14.63 0.28
N ILE A 113 -23.47 -14.19 -0.49
CA ILE A 113 -23.80 -14.73 -1.82
C ILE A 113 -23.63 -13.63 -2.88
N TYR A 114 -22.64 -13.79 -3.75
CA TYR A 114 -22.37 -12.86 -4.84
C TYR A 114 -22.58 -13.54 -6.19
N ILE A 115 -22.88 -12.76 -7.22
CA ILE A 115 -23.07 -13.24 -8.59
C ILE A 115 -21.86 -12.85 -9.42
N ASN A 116 -21.27 -13.80 -10.13
CA ASN A 116 -20.20 -13.52 -11.08
C ASN A 116 -20.81 -13.37 -12.47
N THR A 117 -20.45 -12.33 -13.20
CA THR A 117 -20.97 -12.08 -14.55
C THR A 117 -19.88 -11.55 -15.46
N ASN A 118 -20.03 -11.78 -16.76
CA ASN A 118 -19.17 -11.23 -17.80
C ASN A 118 -20.01 -10.28 -18.65
N PHE A 119 -19.68 -8.98 -18.62
CA PHE A 119 -20.46 -7.96 -19.33
C PHE A 119 -20.50 -8.18 -20.84
N LYS A 120 -19.48 -8.82 -21.41
CA LYS A 120 -19.34 -9.02 -22.86
C LYS A 120 -20.10 -10.24 -23.38
N GLU A 121 -20.26 -11.25 -22.53
CA GLU A 121 -20.79 -12.56 -22.90
C GLU A 121 -22.18 -12.84 -22.32
N SER A 122 -22.56 -12.09 -21.28
CA SER A 122 -23.89 -12.18 -20.68
C SER A 122 -24.96 -11.78 -21.69
N LYS A 123 -25.88 -12.72 -21.97
CA LYS A 123 -27.07 -12.50 -22.80
C LYS A 123 -28.24 -11.91 -22.02
N LEU A 124 -28.04 -11.62 -20.73
CA LEU A 124 -29.09 -11.21 -19.82
C LEU A 124 -29.32 -9.71 -19.93
N GLU A 125 -30.59 -9.32 -20.00
CA GLU A 125 -30.95 -7.91 -19.92
C GLU A 125 -30.83 -7.43 -18.47
N ILE A 126 -30.61 -6.14 -18.25
CA ILE A 126 -30.54 -5.55 -16.89
C ILE A 126 -31.80 -5.88 -16.07
N GLY A 127 -32.95 -6.01 -16.75
CA GLY A 127 -34.21 -6.46 -16.15
C GLY A 127 -34.15 -7.85 -15.52
N ASP A 128 -33.47 -8.80 -16.16
CA ASP A 128 -33.29 -10.18 -15.67
C ASP A 128 -32.37 -10.21 -14.43
N LEU A 129 -31.39 -9.32 -14.38
CA LEU A 129 -30.43 -9.22 -13.28
C LEU A 129 -31.09 -8.74 -11.97
N LYS A 130 -32.22 -8.03 -12.05
CA LYS A 130 -33.01 -7.63 -10.86
C LYS A 130 -33.63 -8.82 -10.13
N GLU A 131 -33.86 -9.94 -10.82
CA GLU A 131 -34.37 -11.15 -10.17
C GLU A 131 -33.34 -11.69 -9.17
N PHE A 132 -32.05 -11.68 -9.50
CA PHE A 132 -30.98 -12.12 -8.59
C PHE A 132 -30.99 -11.33 -7.27
N LYS A 133 -31.23 -10.01 -7.33
CA LYS A 133 -31.42 -9.17 -6.13
C LYS A 133 -32.63 -9.61 -5.31
N LEU A 134 -33.78 -9.85 -5.96
CA LEU A 134 -35.01 -10.30 -5.29
C LEU A 134 -34.84 -11.64 -4.60
N PHE A 135 -34.05 -12.54 -5.18
CA PHE A 135 -33.76 -13.86 -4.64
C PHE A 135 -32.58 -13.86 -3.64
N GLY A 136 -32.03 -12.69 -3.30
CA GLY A 136 -31.12 -12.55 -2.16
C GLY A 136 -29.64 -12.51 -2.49
N ALA A 137 -29.25 -12.17 -3.72
CA ALA A 137 -27.88 -11.81 -4.04
C ALA A 137 -27.44 -10.57 -3.23
N GLY A 138 -26.23 -10.62 -2.68
CA GLY A 138 -25.60 -9.54 -1.92
C GLY A 138 -24.76 -8.58 -2.75
N GLY A 139 -24.48 -8.91 -4.02
CA GLY A 139 -23.70 -8.09 -4.93
C GLY A 139 -23.30 -8.82 -6.21
N PHE A 140 -22.66 -8.09 -7.12
CA PHE A 140 -22.19 -8.58 -8.41
C PHE A 140 -20.70 -8.36 -8.56
N TYR A 141 -19.98 -9.34 -9.08
CA TYR A 141 -18.60 -9.21 -9.56
C TYR A 141 -18.59 -9.37 -11.08
N ILE A 142 -17.98 -8.38 -11.73
CA ILE A 142 -17.97 -8.24 -13.18
C ILE A 142 -16.57 -8.55 -13.69
N ASN A 143 -16.48 -9.50 -14.62
CA ASN A 143 -15.27 -9.79 -15.38
C ASN A 143 -15.42 -9.33 -16.84
N GLY A 144 -14.30 -9.21 -17.55
CA GLY A 144 -14.29 -8.92 -18.99
C GLY A 144 -14.79 -7.51 -19.36
N TYR A 145 -14.84 -6.60 -18.40
CA TYR A 145 -15.21 -5.20 -18.62
C TYR A 145 -14.10 -4.45 -19.36
N ASN A 146 -14.46 -3.51 -20.24
CA ASN A 146 -13.53 -2.53 -20.79
C ASN A 146 -14.16 -1.12 -20.81
N GLU A 147 -13.30 -0.11 -20.87
CA GLU A 147 -13.64 1.33 -20.80
C GLU A 147 -14.74 1.80 -21.77
N ASN A 148 -15.00 1.09 -22.88
CA ASN A 148 -16.04 1.49 -23.83
C ASN A 148 -17.47 1.30 -23.30
N TYR A 149 -17.66 0.57 -22.19
CA TYR A 149 -18.97 0.23 -21.62
C TYR A 149 -19.30 0.98 -20.33
N ILE A 150 -18.68 2.15 -20.12
CA ILE A 150 -18.83 2.90 -18.86
C ILE A 150 -20.27 3.40 -18.62
N GLU A 151 -21.02 3.77 -19.66
CA GLU A 151 -22.39 4.23 -19.51
C GLU A 151 -23.34 3.08 -19.19
N GLU A 152 -23.17 1.93 -19.85
CA GLU A 152 -23.91 0.70 -19.54
C GLU A 152 -23.64 0.20 -18.12
N LEU A 153 -22.39 0.36 -17.64
CA LEU A 153 -22.05 0.03 -16.26
C LEU A 153 -22.75 0.97 -15.26
N LYS A 154 -22.83 2.28 -15.55
CA LYS A 154 -23.57 3.24 -14.70
C LYS A 154 -25.05 2.89 -14.62
N ASP A 155 -25.66 2.60 -15.77
CA ASP A 155 -27.06 2.18 -15.85
C ASP A 155 -27.26 0.90 -15.04
N PHE A 156 -26.38 -0.10 -15.21
CA PHE A 156 -26.42 -1.33 -14.43
C PHE A 156 -26.35 -1.09 -12.92
N ILE A 157 -25.37 -0.31 -12.45
CA ILE A 157 -25.18 0.00 -11.02
C ILE A 157 -26.39 0.74 -10.46
N SER A 158 -26.90 1.73 -11.20
CA SER A 158 -28.07 2.52 -10.81
C SER A 158 -29.34 1.68 -10.75
N GLU A 159 -29.51 0.71 -11.64
CA GLU A 159 -30.71 -0.12 -11.69
C GLU A 159 -30.68 -1.28 -10.68
N ILE A 160 -29.50 -1.86 -10.43
CA ILE A 160 -29.37 -2.99 -9.52
C ILE A 160 -29.32 -2.55 -8.06
N GLU A 161 -28.71 -1.40 -7.76
CA GLU A 161 -28.53 -0.84 -6.41
C GLU A 161 -27.96 -1.88 -5.41
N LEU A 162 -27.02 -2.70 -5.88
CA LEU A 162 -26.28 -3.67 -5.07
C LEU A 162 -24.78 -3.39 -5.18
N PRO A 163 -23.99 -3.80 -4.17
CA PRO A 163 -22.55 -3.74 -4.25
C PRO A 163 -22.03 -4.35 -5.55
N THR A 164 -21.23 -3.59 -6.29
CA THR A 164 -20.73 -3.98 -7.60
C THR A 164 -19.21 -3.90 -7.61
N GLY A 165 -18.59 -5.04 -7.87
CA GLY A 165 -17.16 -5.18 -8.05
C GLY A 165 -16.78 -5.37 -9.50
N VAL A 166 -15.68 -4.76 -9.93
CA VAL A 166 -15.15 -4.90 -11.29
C VAL A 166 -13.74 -5.46 -11.23
N ASN A 167 -13.48 -6.50 -12.03
CA ASN A 167 -12.17 -7.03 -12.29
C ASN A 167 -11.38 -6.12 -13.22
N THR A 168 -10.18 -5.73 -12.79
CA THR A 168 -9.37 -4.72 -13.47
C THR A 168 -8.46 -5.32 -14.55
N ASP A 169 -8.50 -6.61 -14.84
CA ASP A 169 -7.61 -7.25 -15.84
C ASP A 169 -7.76 -6.72 -17.28
N THR A 170 -8.96 -6.25 -17.61
CA THR A 170 -9.41 -5.98 -18.99
C THR A 170 -9.83 -4.53 -19.22
N LEU A 171 -9.59 -3.63 -18.25
CA LEU A 171 -10.07 -2.25 -18.28
C LEU A 171 -9.68 -1.49 -19.55
N THR A 172 -8.42 -1.60 -19.96
CA THR A 172 -7.86 -0.90 -21.10
C THR A 172 -6.86 -1.78 -21.84
N SER A 173 -6.65 -1.49 -23.13
CA SER A 173 -5.62 -2.16 -23.94
C SER A 173 -4.19 -1.79 -23.49
N ASP A 174 -4.03 -0.59 -22.93
CA ASP A 174 -2.74 -0.07 -22.48
C ASP A 174 -2.52 -0.44 -21.00
N LYS A 175 -1.64 -1.41 -20.76
CA LYS A 175 -1.40 -1.96 -19.40
C LYS A 175 -0.44 -1.13 -18.54
N ASP A 176 -0.15 0.11 -18.92
CA ASP A 176 0.64 1.01 -18.09
C ASP A 176 -0.18 1.54 -16.89
N ILE A 177 0.50 1.79 -15.78
CA ILE A 177 -0.14 2.21 -14.53
C ILE A 177 -0.98 3.50 -14.71
N PRO A 178 -0.49 4.58 -15.36
CA PRO A 178 -1.30 5.77 -15.61
C PRO A 178 -2.63 5.50 -16.32
N SER A 179 -2.61 4.73 -17.41
CA SER A 179 -3.83 4.37 -18.16
C SER A 179 -4.79 3.55 -17.30
N MET A 180 -4.26 2.55 -16.60
CA MET A 180 -5.03 1.73 -15.65
C MET A 180 -5.67 2.57 -14.53
N LEU A 181 -4.93 3.52 -13.94
CA LEU A 181 -5.44 4.41 -12.90
C LEU A 181 -6.52 5.35 -13.42
N LYS A 182 -6.38 5.86 -14.65
CA LYS A 182 -7.41 6.68 -15.29
C LYS A 182 -8.71 5.89 -15.45
N ALA A 183 -8.67 4.69 -16.04
CA ALA A 183 -9.85 3.84 -16.18
C ALA A 183 -10.45 3.47 -14.81
N THR A 184 -9.61 3.22 -13.81
CA THR A 184 -10.06 2.92 -12.44
C THR A 184 -10.80 4.10 -11.80
N LYS A 185 -10.35 5.33 -12.04
CA LYS A 185 -11.05 6.54 -11.58
C LYS A 185 -12.44 6.63 -12.19
N GLU A 186 -12.58 6.37 -13.48
CA GLU A 186 -13.88 6.38 -14.18
C GLU A 186 -14.83 5.32 -13.60
N LEU A 187 -14.33 4.13 -13.23
CA LEU A 187 -15.12 3.11 -12.52
C LEU A 187 -15.64 3.59 -11.16
N ILE A 188 -14.76 4.20 -10.36
CA ILE A 188 -15.13 4.74 -9.04
C ILE A 188 -16.21 5.82 -9.20
N GLU A 189 -16.05 6.71 -10.18
CA GLU A 189 -17.03 7.76 -10.50
C GLU A 189 -18.36 7.19 -11.04
N ALA A 190 -18.33 6.02 -11.69
CA ALA A 190 -19.52 5.28 -12.12
C ALA A 190 -20.26 4.58 -10.97
N GLY A 191 -19.70 4.57 -9.75
CA GLY A 191 -20.32 3.99 -8.56
C GLY A 191 -19.86 2.57 -8.22
N VAL A 192 -18.80 2.06 -8.86
CA VAL A 192 -18.16 0.80 -8.47
C VAL A 192 -17.62 0.94 -7.04
N ASP A 193 -17.94 -0.01 -6.18
CA ASP A 193 -17.47 -0.01 -4.78
C ASP A 193 -16.36 -1.03 -4.49
N THR A 194 -16.11 -1.94 -5.41
CA THR A 194 -15.13 -3.01 -5.23
C THR A 194 -14.24 -3.14 -6.47
N LEU A 195 -12.92 -3.16 -6.27
CA LEU A 195 -11.94 -3.35 -7.35
C LEU A 195 -11.20 -4.67 -7.15
N ILE A 196 -11.27 -5.57 -8.14
CA ILE A 196 -10.60 -6.86 -8.10
C ILE A 196 -9.29 -6.76 -8.91
N ILE A 197 -8.17 -6.88 -8.22
CA ILE A 197 -6.82 -6.60 -8.71
C ILE A 197 -6.06 -7.90 -8.91
N ASN A 198 -5.50 -8.11 -10.10
CA ASN A 198 -4.80 -9.34 -10.44
C ASN A 198 -3.31 -9.26 -10.13
N TYR A 199 -2.75 -10.37 -9.63
CA TYR A 199 -1.32 -10.50 -9.43
C TYR A 199 -0.62 -10.68 -10.79
N THR A 200 0.37 -9.83 -11.09
CA THR A 200 1.08 -9.85 -12.39
C THR A 200 2.56 -10.29 -12.30
N GLY A 201 3.09 -10.51 -11.09
CA GLY A 201 4.52 -10.74 -10.80
C GLY A 201 5.11 -12.10 -11.20
N TYR A 202 4.81 -12.64 -12.37
CA TYR A 202 5.42 -13.90 -12.88
C TYR A 202 6.83 -13.73 -13.45
N THR A 203 7.32 -12.49 -13.59
CA THR A 203 8.65 -12.19 -14.12
C THR A 203 9.49 -11.51 -13.04
N SER A 204 9.87 -12.28 -12.01
CA SER A 204 10.65 -11.86 -10.83
C SER A 204 9.96 -10.82 -9.93
N HIS A 205 10.04 -11.02 -8.60
CA HIS A 205 9.43 -10.13 -7.61
C HIS A 205 9.97 -8.69 -7.60
N GLU A 206 11.03 -8.40 -8.37
CA GLU A 206 11.69 -7.09 -8.41
C GLU A 206 10.95 -6.07 -9.30
N ASP A 207 10.08 -6.52 -10.23
CA ASP A 207 9.40 -5.67 -11.23
C ASP A 207 7.86 -5.86 -11.27
N ASP A 208 7.20 -6.23 -10.16
CA ASP A 208 5.73 -6.39 -10.12
C ASP A 208 4.99 -5.03 -10.02
N PRO A 209 4.28 -4.56 -11.06
CA PRO A 209 3.57 -3.28 -11.04
C PRO A 209 2.32 -3.29 -10.13
N THR A 210 1.93 -4.44 -9.57
CA THR A 210 0.74 -4.56 -8.72
C THR A 210 0.81 -3.65 -7.50
N ALA A 211 1.97 -3.54 -6.86
CA ALA A 211 2.15 -2.68 -5.69
C ALA A 211 1.95 -1.20 -6.03
N ASP A 212 2.54 -0.75 -7.16
CA ASP A 212 2.43 0.63 -7.62
C ASP A 212 1.00 0.97 -8.04
N TYR A 213 0.31 0.03 -8.70
CA TYR A 213 -1.10 0.19 -9.06
C TYR A 213 -1.99 0.29 -7.82
N VAL A 214 -1.84 -0.62 -6.83
CA VAL A 214 -2.57 -0.55 -5.55
C VAL A 214 -2.30 0.76 -4.82
N SER A 215 -1.04 1.20 -4.79
CA SER A 215 -0.68 2.49 -4.19
C SER A 215 -1.33 3.67 -4.93
N GLY A 216 -1.36 3.63 -6.26
CA GLY A 216 -2.03 4.63 -7.08
C GLY A 216 -3.54 4.70 -6.81
N ILE A 217 -4.23 3.55 -6.71
CA ILE A 217 -5.66 3.49 -6.38
C ILE A 217 -5.93 4.09 -5.00
N LYS A 218 -5.11 3.75 -4.00
CA LYS A 218 -5.24 4.32 -2.66
C LYS A 218 -5.08 5.83 -2.66
N ASN A 219 -4.14 6.34 -3.46
CA ASN A 219 -3.99 7.78 -3.63
C ASN A 219 -5.21 8.39 -4.33
N LEU A 220 -5.78 7.76 -5.37
CA LEU A 220 -7.03 8.22 -5.99
C LEU A 220 -8.18 8.32 -4.96
N ILE A 221 -8.36 7.28 -4.14
CA ILE A 221 -9.41 7.25 -3.10
C ILE A 221 -9.13 8.32 -2.03
N ALA A 222 -7.89 8.47 -1.58
CA ALA A 222 -7.50 9.50 -0.62
C ALA A 222 -7.69 10.92 -1.20
N ASN A 223 -7.43 11.11 -2.49
CA ASN A 223 -7.60 12.39 -3.17
C ASN A 223 -9.07 12.75 -3.43
N ASP A 224 -9.96 11.77 -3.63
CA ASP A 224 -11.40 12.04 -3.74
C ASP A 224 -12.04 12.33 -2.37
N LEU A 225 -11.49 11.75 -1.29
CA LEU A 225 -11.75 12.21 0.08
C LEU A 225 -11.17 13.61 0.35
N ASN A 226 -10.17 14.05 -0.42
CA ASN A 226 -9.58 15.39 -0.32
C ASN A 226 -10.35 16.48 -1.10
N LYS A 227 -11.47 16.16 -1.79
CA LYS A 227 -12.38 17.20 -2.30
C LYS A 227 -13.05 18.04 -1.19
N ASP A 228 -13.00 17.56 0.06
CA ASP A 228 -13.42 18.31 1.26
C ASP A 228 -12.27 19.05 1.98
N VAL A 229 -11.11 19.23 1.34
CA VAL A 229 -9.98 19.97 1.95
C VAL A 229 -10.05 21.43 1.54
N ASN A 230 -10.05 22.33 2.54
CA ASN A 230 -9.87 23.77 2.38
C ASN A 230 -8.46 24.10 1.82
N ALA A 231 -8.15 23.69 0.59
CA ALA A 231 -6.94 24.09 -0.09
C ALA A 231 -7.01 25.58 -0.41
N LEU A 232 -5.95 26.33 -0.10
CA LEU A 232 -5.85 27.74 -0.47
C LEU A 232 -5.89 27.87 -1.99
N ALA A 233 -6.65 28.86 -2.46
CA ALA A 233 -6.69 29.18 -3.89
C ALA A 233 -5.30 29.71 -4.32
N PHE A 234 -4.85 29.34 -5.53
CA PHE A 234 -3.54 29.73 -6.03
C PHE A 234 -3.36 31.25 -6.10
N GLU A 235 -4.46 31.99 -6.27
CA GLU A 235 -4.51 33.45 -6.27
C GLU A 235 -4.11 34.09 -4.94
N GLU A 236 -4.11 33.32 -3.85
CA GLU A 236 -3.65 33.79 -2.54
C GLU A 236 -2.13 33.76 -2.37
N PHE A 237 -1.40 33.15 -3.32
CA PHE A 237 0.05 33.01 -3.26
C PHE A 237 0.75 34.25 -3.80
N LYS A 238 1.86 34.60 -3.14
CA LYS A 238 2.76 35.66 -3.57
C LYS A 238 3.82 35.05 -4.48
N LEU A 239 3.67 35.30 -5.78
CA LEU A 239 4.52 34.73 -6.82
C LEU A 239 5.78 35.58 -7.04
N ASN A 240 6.83 34.94 -7.57
CA ASN A 240 8.00 35.66 -8.07
C ASN A 240 7.68 36.41 -9.38
N SER A 241 8.67 37.15 -9.92
CA SER A 241 8.52 37.94 -11.16
C SER A 241 8.17 37.11 -12.39
N ASP A 242 8.40 35.80 -12.36
CA ASP A 242 8.10 34.87 -13.45
C ASP A 242 6.70 34.24 -13.32
N GLY A 243 5.92 34.65 -12.29
CA GLY A 243 4.60 34.07 -12.01
C GLY A 243 4.67 32.67 -11.38
N LEU A 244 5.78 32.35 -10.71
CA LEU A 244 6.03 31.04 -10.12
C LEU A 244 6.18 31.12 -8.60
N ILE A 245 5.81 30.05 -7.91
CA ILE A 245 6.06 29.86 -6.48
C ILE A 245 7.18 28.82 -6.26
N PRO A 246 8.20 29.11 -5.44
CA PRO A 246 9.17 28.10 -5.01
C PRO A 246 8.50 27.01 -4.17
N VAL A 247 8.93 25.77 -4.39
CA VAL A 247 8.48 24.59 -3.65
C VAL A 247 9.70 23.84 -3.13
N ILE A 248 9.78 23.72 -1.80
CA ILE A 248 10.75 22.88 -1.09
C ILE A 248 10.09 21.53 -0.86
N THR A 249 10.73 20.46 -1.31
CA THR A 249 10.20 19.11 -1.18
C THR A 249 10.98 18.37 -0.11
N GLN A 250 10.27 17.80 0.86
CA GLN A 250 10.82 17.12 2.02
C GLN A 250 10.27 15.70 2.11
N ASP A 251 11.08 14.73 2.51
CA ASP A 251 10.59 13.39 2.82
C ASP A 251 9.69 13.45 4.06
N TYR A 252 8.48 12.89 3.95
CA TYR A 252 7.48 12.97 5.01
C TYR A 252 7.85 12.19 6.29
N MET A 253 8.75 11.20 6.20
CA MET A 253 9.15 10.34 7.32
C MET A 253 10.45 10.82 7.94
N THR A 254 11.50 11.04 7.13
CA THR A 254 12.83 11.40 7.64
C THR A 254 12.96 12.88 7.93
N GLY A 255 12.17 13.71 7.24
CA GLY A 255 12.32 15.17 7.28
C GLY A 255 13.50 15.68 6.44
N ASP A 256 14.12 14.84 5.61
CA ASP A 256 15.20 15.30 4.72
C ASP A 256 14.66 16.21 3.62
N VAL A 257 15.35 17.33 3.39
CA VAL A 257 15.06 18.18 2.23
C VAL A 257 15.58 17.49 0.97
N LEU A 258 14.66 17.08 0.10
CA LEU A 258 14.94 16.31 -1.10
C LEU A 258 15.37 17.21 -2.26
N MET A 259 14.59 18.23 -2.56
CA MET A 259 14.86 19.13 -3.68
C MET A 259 14.11 20.45 -3.55
N MET A 260 14.42 21.40 -4.43
CA MET A 260 13.66 22.63 -4.60
C MET A 260 13.35 22.82 -6.10
N ALA A 261 12.12 23.18 -6.40
CA ALA A 261 11.64 23.47 -7.75
C ALA A 261 10.60 24.59 -7.71
N TYR A 262 9.90 24.82 -8.83
CA TYR A 262 8.90 25.86 -8.97
C TYR A 262 7.58 25.28 -9.47
N MET A 263 6.47 25.89 -9.08
CA MET A 263 5.14 25.63 -9.63
C MET A 263 4.56 26.91 -10.23
N ASN A 264 3.84 26.77 -11.35
CA ASN A 264 2.83 27.72 -11.78
C ASN A 264 1.45 27.23 -11.30
N LYS A 265 0.38 27.97 -11.63
CA LYS A 265 -0.99 27.60 -11.26
C LYS A 265 -1.37 26.19 -11.71
N GLU A 266 -1.10 25.88 -12.97
CA GLU A 266 -1.43 24.58 -13.58
C GLU A 266 -0.69 23.42 -12.90
N ALA A 267 0.58 23.60 -12.53
CA ALA A 267 1.37 22.61 -11.80
C ALA A 267 0.81 22.36 -10.38
N TYR A 268 0.38 23.41 -9.69
CA TYR A 268 -0.25 23.30 -8.37
C TYR A 268 -1.59 22.56 -8.46
N GLU A 269 -2.47 22.97 -9.37
CA GLU A 269 -3.77 22.32 -9.59
C GLU A 269 -3.61 20.86 -9.99
N LYS A 270 -2.65 20.55 -10.88
CA LYS A 270 -2.36 19.16 -11.26
C LYS A 270 -1.81 18.34 -10.09
N THR A 271 -1.00 18.94 -9.24
CA THR A 271 -0.49 18.30 -8.03
C THR A 271 -1.63 17.97 -7.06
N LEU A 272 -2.57 18.90 -6.85
CA LEU A 272 -3.77 18.65 -6.05
C LEU A 272 -4.67 17.57 -6.67
N GLU A 273 -4.86 17.61 -7.99
CA GLU A 273 -5.71 16.64 -8.71
C GLU A 273 -5.16 15.22 -8.65
N THR A 274 -3.85 15.07 -8.86
CA THR A 274 -3.21 13.75 -9.03
C THR A 274 -2.59 13.20 -7.74
N GLY A 275 -2.39 14.03 -6.72
CA GLY A 275 -1.60 13.70 -5.53
C GLY A 275 -0.13 13.40 -5.84
N THR A 276 0.35 13.74 -7.04
CA THR A 276 1.74 13.52 -7.48
C THR A 276 2.38 14.86 -7.77
N MET A 277 3.61 15.08 -7.28
CA MET A 277 4.30 16.35 -7.47
C MET A 277 4.49 16.67 -8.96
N THR A 278 3.85 17.75 -9.40
CA THR A 278 4.01 18.32 -10.72
C THR A 278 4.68 19.68 -10.57
N TYR A 279 5.79 19.87 -11.28
CA TYR A 279 6.54 21.14 -11.26
C TYR A 279 6.43 21.84 -12.61
N PHE A 280 6.77 23.13 -12.64
CA PHE A 280 6.98 23.88 -13.86
C PHE A 280 8.46 24.05 -14.14
N SER A 281 8.93 23.49 -15.25
CA SER A 281 10.32 23.61 -15.67
C SER A 281 10.56 24.98 -16.31
N ARG A 282 11.31 25.85 -15.65
CA ARG A 282 11.68 27.16 -16.19
C ARG A 282 12.49 27.09 -17.49
N SER A 283 13.31 26.05 -17.66
CA SER A 283 14.12 25.89 -18.87
C SER A 283 13.34 25.31 -20.04
N ARG A 284 12.42 24.38 -19.78
CA ARG A 284 11.58 23.75 -20.82
C ARG A 284 10.28 24.49 -21.09
N GLN A 285 9.90 25.42 -20.20
CA GLN A 285 8.64 26.15 -20.24
C GLN A 285 7.43 25.21 -20.33
N SER A 286 7.46 24.12 -19.56
CA SER A 286 6.45 23.07 -19.57
C SER A 286 6.22 22.52 -18.16
N LEU A 287 5.06 21.90 -17.97
CA LEU A 287 4.84 21.02 -16.83
C LEU A 287 5.81 19.84 -16.86
N TRP A 288 6.10 19.32 -15.68
CA TRP A 288 6.93 18.15 -15.47
C TRP A 288 6.42 17.39 -14.26
N VAL A 289 5.84 16.21 -14.49
CA VAL A 289 5.45 15.29 -13.41
C VAL A 289 6.72 14.59 -12.93
N LYS A 290 7.05 14.75 -11.64
CA LYS A 290 8.28 14.16 -11.10
C LYS A 290 8.17 12.64 -11.09
N GLY A 291 9.10 11.98 -11.77
CA GLY A 291 9.15 10.52 -11.90
C GLY A 291 8.67 10.00 -13.25
N GLU A 292 8.00 10.80 -14.07
CA GLU A 292 7.40 10.35 -15.35
C GLU A 292 8.42 9.69 -16.30
N THR A 293 9.64 10.20 -16.36
CA THR A 293 10.71 9.61 -17.20
C THR A 293 11.55 8.55 -16.47
N SER A 294 11.65 8.64 -15.13
CA SER A 294 12.64 7.87 -14.35
C SER A 294 12.04 6.82 -13.41
N GLY A 295 10.71 6.73 -13.29
CA GLY A 295 10.02 5.93 -12.27
C GLY A 295 10.10 6.49 -10.83
N HIS A 296 10.99 7.45 -10.56
CA HIS A 296 11.18 8.04 -9.22
C HIS A 296 10.14 9.10 -8.84
N PHE A 297 8.91 8.66 -8.58
CA PHE A 297 7.77 9.49 -8.23
C PHE A 297 7.85 10.15 -6.85
N GLN A 298 7.10 11.24 -6.68
CA GLN A 298 6.89 11.93 -5.41
C GLN A 298 5.39 12.07 -5.17
N TYR A 299 4.87 11.35 -4.17
CA TYR A 299 3.45 11.41 -3.81
C TYR A 299 3.23 12.37 -2.65
N VAL A 300 2.33 13.33 -2.84
CA VAL A 300 2.00 14.38 -1.86
C VAL A 300 1.39 13.74 -0.63
N GLN A 301 1.89 14.11 0.55
CA GLN A 301 1.28 13.80 1.84
C GLN A 301 0.72 15.07 2.49
N GLU A 302 1.44 16.18 2.38
CA GLU A 302 1.05 17.46 2.96
C GLU A 302 1.64 18.61 2.14
N LEU A 303 0.87 19.67 1.90
CA LEU A 303 1.36 20.95 1.37
C LEU A 303 1.16 22.03 2.42
N ILE A 304 2.25 22.70 2.78
CA ILE A 304 2.26 23.78 3.78
C ILE A 304 2.75 25.04 3.08
N ILE A 305 2.02 26.14 3.22
CA ILE A 305 2.49 27.44 2.78
C ILE A 305 3.18 28.17 3.94
N ASP A 306 4.25 28.90 3.66
CA ASP A 306 4.93 29.73 4.66
C ASP A 306 4.12 30.97 5.10
N CYS A 307 4.66 31.72 6.05
CA CYS A 307 3.91 32.77 6.76
C CYS A 307 3.50 33.96 5.89
N ASP A 308 4.24 34.26 4.81
CA ASP A 308 3.92 35.33 3.87
C ASP A 308 3.48 34.83 2.49
N LYS A 309 3.17 33.53 2.41
CA LYS A 309 2.56 32.86 1.27
C LYS A 309 3.37 32.89 -0.02
N ASP A 310 4.70 32.90 0.08
CA ASP A 310 5.58 32.92 -1.10
C ASP A 310 6.41 31.66 -1.31
N THR A 311 6.34 30.68 -0.38
CA THR A 311 7.02 29.39 -0.53
C THR A 311 6.17 28.24 -0.02
N ILE A 312 6.09 27.15 -0.80
CA ILE A 312 5.43 25.90 -0.39
C ILE A 312 6.47 24.92 0.15
N LEU A 313 6.20 24.32 1.30
CA LEU A 313 6.82 23.09 1.79
C LEU A 313 5.92 21.91 1.46
N ALA A 314 6.38 21.02 0.58
CA ALA A 314 5.69 19.80 0.21
C ALA A 314 6.31 18.60 0.94
N LYS A 315 5.56 17.96 1.84
CA LYS A 315 5.94 16.66 2.39
C LYS A 315 5.48 15.56 1.47
N VAL A 316 6.41 14.72 1.05
CA VAL A 316 6.15 13.69 0.03
C VAL A 316 6.69 12.34 0.45
N LYS A 317 6.03 11.29 -0.02
CA LYS A 317 6.60 9.94 -0.09
C LYS A 317 7.42 9.83 -1.38
N GLN A 318 8.74 9.71 -1.26
CA GLN A 318 9.65 9.56 -2.40
C GLN A 318 9.77 8.09 -2.80
N ILE A 319 9.58 7.78 -4.09
CA ILE A 319 9.92 6.49 -4.69
C ILE A 319 11.28 6.58 -5.36
N GLY A 320 12.20 5.68 -5.03
CA GLY A 320 13.59 5.73 -5.49
C GLY A 320 14.32 7.00 -5.05
N VAL A 321 15.15 7.59 -5.92
CA VAL A 321 15.98 8.75 -5.59
C VAL A 321 15.40 10.06 -6.16
N ALA A 322 15.50 11.16 -5.40
CA ALA A 322 14.98 12.45 -5.86
C ALA A 322 15.87 13.07 -6.95
N CYS A 323 17.19 12.89 -6.84
CA CYS A 323 18.16 13.56 -7.70
C CYS A 323 18.50 12.73 -8.95
N HIS A 324 18.63 13.40 -10.09
CA HIS A 324 19.05 12.79 -11.35
C HIS A 324 20.51 12.28 -11.33
N THR A 325 21.29 12.62 -10.30
CA THR A 325 22.67 12.13 -10.13
C THR A 325 22.73 10.74 -9.50
N GLY A 326 21.60 10.20 -9.04
CA GLY A 326 21.56 8.99 -8.22
C GLY A 326 21.59 9.26 -6.70
N SER A 327 21.79 10.51 -6.28
CA SER A 327 21.75 10.89 -4.86
C SER A 327 20.31 10.92 -4.31
N PRO A 328 20.07 10.51 -3.04
CA PRO A 328 18.74 10.56 -2.42
C PRO A 328 18.12 11.96 -2.43
N ASN A 329 18.93 13.00 -2.21
CA ASN A 329 18.54 14.41 -2.23
C ASN A 329 19.47 15.23 -3.14
N CYS A 330 19.09 16.47 -3.46
CA CYS A 330 19.89 17.42 -4.24
C CYS A 330 20.93 18.19 -3.40
N PHE A 331 20.80 18.22 -2.07
CA PHE A 331 21.59 19.05 -1.16
C PHE A 331 22.76 18.28 -0.51
N PHE A 332 23.51 17.51 -1.30
CA PHE A 332 24.58 16.63 -0.82
C PHE A 332 25.98 17.27 -0.75
N THR A 333 26.15 18.50 -1.24
CA THR A 333 27.47 19.18 -1.25
C THR A 333 27.48 20.35 -0.25
N PRO A 334 28.25 20.26 0.86
CA PRO A 334 28.35 21.33 1.84
C PRO A 334 29.20 22.50 1.30
N LEU A 335 28.69 23.74 1.40
CA LEU A 335 29.44 24.95 1.01
C LEU A 335 30.34 25.48 2.13
N PHE A 336 29.89 25.34 3.38
CA PHE A 336 30.60 25.80 4.56
C PHE A 336 30.10 25.00 5.77
N LYS A 337 31.02 24.48 6.58
CA LYS A 337 30.71 23.77 7.82
C LYS A 337 31.56 24.39 8.93
N LYS A 338 30.93 25.17 9.80
CA LYS A 338 31.56 25.56 11.06
C LYS A 338 31.57 24.33 11.97
N GLU A 339 32.67 24.05 12.64
CA GLU A 339 32.66 23.09 13.76
C GLU A 339 31.69 23.62 14.81
N TYR A 340 30.51 23.03 14.84
CA TYR A 340 29.52 23.20 15.85
C TYR A 340 29.27 21.79 16.36
N ASP A 341 29.31 21.60 17.67
CA ASP A 341 28.80 20.40 18.32
C ASP A 341 27.28 20.41 18.14
N ASN A 342 26.82 20.12 16.92
CA ASN A 342 25.44 19.83 16.66
C ASN A 342 25.23 18.43 17.22
N VAL A 343 24.85 18.38 18.50
CA VAL A 343 24.52 17.17 19.26
C VAL A 343 23.17 16.67 18.75
N ASN A 344 23.03 16.42 17.43
CA ASN A 344 21.88 15.72 16.90
C ASN A 344 21.93 14.32 17.53
N PRO A 345 20.96 13.95 18.38
CA PRO A 345 21.04 12.69 19.11
C PRO A 345 21.15 11.48 18.19
N LEU A 346 20.46 11.49 17.04
CA LEU A 346 20.57 10.42 16.05
C LEU A 346 21.98 10.36 15.46
N LYS A 347 22.58 11.51 15.16
CA LYS A 347 23.94 11.56 14.62
C LYS A 347 24.97 10.97 15.59
N ILE A 348 24.80 11.17 16.90
CA ILE A 348 25.70 10.61 17.91
C ILE A 348 25.53 9.09 17.99
N LEU A 349 24.28 8.63 18.02
CA LEU A 349 23.97 7.20 18.02
C LEU A 349 24.49 6.51 16.75
N GLU A 350 24.39 7.16 15.59
CA GLU A 350 24.98 6.68 14.34
C GLU A 350 26.52 6.68 14.37
N GLU A 351 27.15 7.72 14.91
CA GLU A 351 28.61 7.79 15.06
C GLU A 351 29.12 6.68 16.00
N ASP A 352 28.48 6.48 17.15
CA ASP A 352 28.82 5.40 18.08
C ASP A 352 28.59 4.02 17.46
N TYR A 353 27.47 3.82 16.77
CA TYR A 353 27.21 2.59 16.02
C TYR A 353 28.31 2.31 14.99
N ASN A 354 28.71 3.32 14.21
CA ASN A 354 29.75 3.20 13.20
C ASN A 354 31.13 2.92 13.81
N ILE A 355 31.43 3.48 14.99
CA ILE A 355 32.63 3.14 15.74
C ILE A 355 32.60 1.67 16.19
N ILE A 356 31.47 1.18 16.69
CA ILE A 356 31.29 -0.23 17.09
C ILE A 356 31.47 -1.15 15.88
N LEU A 357 30.86 -0.82 14.74
CA LEU A 357 30.99 -1.55 13.48
C LEU A 357 32.44 -1.56 12.98
N ASP A 358 33.12 -0.41 13.00
CA ASP A 358 34.56 -0.33 12.69
C ASP A 358 35.37 -1.24 13.61
N ARG A 359 35.07 -1.29 14.91
CA ARG A 359 35.78 -2.18 15.83
C ARG A 359 35.56 -3.66 15.54
N LYS A 360 34.38 -4.05 15.03
CA LYS A 360 34.14 -5.43 14.60
C LYS A 360 34.95 -5.78 13.36
N ASN A 361 34.99 -4.88 12.37
CA ASN A 361 35.68 -5.11 11.09
C ASN A 361 37.20 -4.90 11.16
N ASN A 362 37.64 -3.98 12.02
CA ASN A 362 39.03 -3.58 12.24
C ASN A 362 39.36 -3.66 13.74
N PRO A 363 39.59 -4.88 14.29
CA PRO A 363 39.83 -5.07 15.71
C PRO A 363 41.03 -4.27 16.23
N ARG A 364 40.91 -3.69 17.43
CA ARG A 364 42.08 -3.11 18.11
C ARG A 364 42.25 -3.71 19.50
N GLU A 365 43.46 -4.14 19.77
CA GLU A 365 43.85 -4.78 21.03
C GLU A 365 43.52 -3.89 22.24
N GLY A 366 42.98 -4.49 23.30
CA GLY A 366 42.58 -3.79 24.52
C GLY A 366 41.25 -3.03 24.45
N SER A 367 40.53 -3.04 23.32
CA SER A 367 39.20 -2.43 23.20
C SER A 367 38.12 -3.22 23.95
N TYR A 368 37.29 -2.53 24.74
CA TYR A 368 36.13 -3.13 25.41
C TYR A 368 35.14 -3.73 24.41
N THR A 369 34.90 -3.06 23.28
CA THR A 369 34.02 -3.55 22.20
C THR A 369 34.53 -4.88 21.63
N ASN A 370 35.85 -5.00 21.41
CA ASN A 370 36.43 -6.24 20.90
C ASN A 370 36.32 -7.36 21.94
N TYR A 371 36.52 -7.07 23.23
CA TYR A 371 36.29 -8.05 24.29
C TYR A 371 34.84 -8.60 24.29
N LEU A 372 33.84 -7.76 24.03
CA LEU A 372 32.44 -8.21 23.93
C LEU A 372 32.25 -9.16 22.74
N PHE A 373 32.75 -8.80 21.55
CA PHE A 373 32.67 -9.64 20.36
C PHE A 373 33.46 -10.96 20.53
N ASP A 374 34.66 -10.93 21.11
CA ASP A 374 35.51 -12.11 21.34
C ASP A 374 34.85 -13.12 22.29
N LYS A 375 34.02 -12.65 23.23
CA LYS A 375 33.25 -13.51 24.14
C LYS A 375 31.92 -13.99 23.54
N GLY A 376 31.51 -13.43 22.40
CA GLY A 376 30.35 -13.84 21.65
C GLY A 376 29.01 -13.40 22.23
N ILE A 377 27.94 -13.84 21.56
CA ILE A 377 26.57 -13.39 21.77
C ILE A 377 26.08 -13.48 23.22
N ASP A 378 26.45 -14.53 23.96
CA ASP A 378 26.00 -14.71 25.35
C ASP A 378 26.52 -13.61 26.27
N LYS A 379 27.75 -13.13 26.04
CA LYS A 379 28.33 -12.04 26.83
C LYS A 379 27.66 -10.71 26.50
N ILE A 380 27.35 -10.48 25.22
CA ILE A 380 26.63 -9.29 24.76
C ILE A 380 25.23 -9.26 25.38
N LEU A 381 24.46 -10.35 25.24
CA LEU A 381 23.12 -10.46 25.82
C LEU A 381 23.11 -10.32 27.33
N LYS A 382 24.11 -10.88 28.02
CA LYS A 382 24.28 -10.70 29.46
C LYS A 382 24.40 -9.22 29.82
N LYS A 383 25.24 -8.44 29.11
CA LYS A 383 25.36 -6.99 29.39
C LYS A 383 24.06 -6.25 29.09
N VAL A 384 23.42 -6.49 27.95
CA VAL A 384 22.11 -5.89 27.64
C VAL A 384 21.08 -6.14 28.76
N GLY A 385 21.02 -7.36 29.30
CA GLY A 385 20.12 -7.69 30.41
C GLY A 385 20.52 -7.06 31.75
N GLU A 386 21.81 -6.94 32.04
CA GLU A 386 22.33 -6.24 33.23
C GLU A 386 21.92 -4.75 33.18
N GLU A 387 22.25 -4.04 32.11
CA GLU A 387 21.95 -2.60 31.97
C GLU A 387 20.44 -2.34 31.99
N ALA A 388 19.64 -3.22 31.36
CA ALA A 388 18.17 -3.11 31.41
C ALA A 388 17.62 -3.21 32.83
N THR A 389 18.22 -4.06 33.66
CA THR A 389 17.85 -4.22 35.07
C THR A 389 18.31 -3.02 35.89
N GLU A 390 19.49 -2.47 35.58
CA GLU A 390 20.03 -1.28 36.24
C GLU A 390 19.19 -0.04 35.94
N ILE A 391 18.66 0.13 34.72
CA ILE A 391 17.66 1.17 34.40
C ILE A 391 16.44 1.07 35.33
N ILE A 392 15.89 -0.14 35.54
CA ILE A 392 14.71 -0.34 36.39
C ILE A 392 15.00 0.09 37.84
N ILE A 393 16.21 -0.21 38.32
CA ILE A 393 16.65 0.16 39.66
C ILE A 393 16.86 1.68 39.75
N ALA A 394 17.62 2.26 38.81
CA ALA A 394 17.91 3.68 38.77
C ALA A 394 16.65 4.55 38.64
N ALA A 395 15.64 4.08 37.89
CA ALA A 395 14.36 4.77 37.75
C ALA A 395 13.58 4.89 39.08
N LYS A 396 13.87 4.04 40.07
CA LYS A 396 13.28 4.12 41.42
C LYS A 396 14.06 5.05 42.35
N ASN A 397 15.29 5.40 42.00
CA ASN A 397 16.14 6.25 42.82
C ASN A 397 15.82 7.74 42.57
N PRO A 398 16.02 8.61 43.58
CA PRO A 398 15.69 10.03 43.46
C PRO A 398 16.68 10.82 42.57
N ASN A 399 17.84 10.25 42.25
CA ASN A 399 18.89 10.91 41.48
C ASN A 399 18.72 10.66 39.97
N PRO A 400 18.35 11.66 39.16
CA PRO A 400 18.16 11.50 37.73
C PRO A 400 19.47 11.34 36.94
N GLU A 401 20.64 11.50 37.56
CA GLU A 401 21.91 11.22 36.88
C GLU A 401 22.15 9.72 36.71
N GLU A 402 21.74 8.89 37.67
CA GLU A 402 21.92 7.43 37.60
C GLU A 402 21.20 6.87 36.37
N ILE A 403 19.92 7.22 36.17
CA ILE A 403 19.16 6.72 35.03
C ILE A 403 19.76 7.16 33.69
N LYS A 404 20.42 8.32 33.60
CA LYS A 404 21.08 8.76 32.36
C LYS A 404 22.28 7.88 32.02
N TYR A 405 23.08 7.51 33.02
CA TYR A 405 24.24 6.63 32.80
C TYR A 405 23.78 5.22 32.41
N GLU A 406 22.81 4.65 33.13
CA GLU A 406 22.31 3.30 32.80
C GLU A 406 21.62 3.26 31.41
N LEU A 407 20.93 4.33 31.02
CA LEU A 407 20.37 4.45 29.68
C LEU A 407 21.46 4.52 28.60
N ALA A 408 22.53 5.27 28.85
CA ALA A 408 23.65 5.35 27.92
C ALA A 408 24.36 4.00 27.75
N ASP A 409 24.63 3.30 28.85
CA ASP A 409 25.26 1.98 28.82
C ASP A 409 24.37 0.93 28.16
N PHE A 410 23.06 0.96 28.44
CA PHE A 410 22.09 0.10 27.75
C PHE A 410 22.10 0.34 26.25
N LEU A 411 22.03 1.60 25.80
CA LEU A 411 22.04 1.94 24.38
C LEU A 411 23.35 1.50 23.70
N TYR A 412 24.49 1.68 24.37
CA TYR A 412 25.77 1.20 23.86
C TYR A 412 25.77 -0.33 23.65
N HIS A 413 25.36 -1.11 24.67
CA HIS A 413 25.32 -2.57 24.55
C HIS A 413 24.24 -3.06 23.58
N ALA A 414 23.14 -2.34 23.44
CA ALA A 414 22.14 -2.58 22.42
C ALA A 414 22.72 -2.37 21.01
N MET A 415 23.52 -1.32 20.78
CA MET A 415 24.21 -1.11 19.50
C MET A 415 25.25 -2.19 19.20
N VAL A 416 25.96 -2.71 20.21
CA VAL A 416 26.84 -3.88 20.04
C VAL A 416 26.04 -5.11 19.59
N LEU A 417 24.86 -5.35 20.19
CA LEU A 417 23.95 -6.41 19.78
C LEU A 417 23.41 -6.20 18.35
N MET A 418 23.07 -4.96 18.00
CA MET A 418 22.62 -4.58 16.66
C MET A 418 23.67 -4.91 15.61
N VAL A 419 24.93 -4.50 15.82
CA VAL A 419 26.07 -4.85 14.95
C VAL A 419 26.33 -6.36 14.91
N GLU A 420 26.05 -7.08 16.00
CA GLU A 420 26.15 -8.55 16.03
C GLU A 420 25.05 -9.26 15.24
N LYS A 421 23.92 -8.59 14.98
CA LYS A 421 22.74 -9.12 14.30
C LYS A 421 22.44 -8.45 12.96
N ASP A 422 23.37 -7.64 12.46
CA ASP A 422 23.24 -6.90 11.21
C ASP A 422 21.97 -6.02 11.16
N VAL A 423 21.65 -5.38 12.28
CA VAL A 423 20.52 -4.43 12.43
C VAL A 423 21.05 -3.00 12.53
N THR A 424 20.46 -2.06 11.79
CA THR A 424 20.87 -0.65 11.79
C THR A 424 19.90 0.25 12.59
N TRP A 425 20.32 1.48 12.87
CA TRP A 425 19.39 2.49 13.43
C TRP A 425 18.23 2.79 12.49
N ASP A 426 18.45 2.78 11.18
CA ASP A 426 17.38 2.95 10.18
C ASP A 426 16.30 1.86 10.29
N ASP A 427 16.70 0.60 10.51
CA ASP A 427 15.76 -0.51 10.69
C ASP A 427 14.91 -0.31 11.95
N VAL A 428 15.54 0.06 13.07
CA VAL A 428 14.86 0.28 14.35
C VAL A 428 13.91 1.49 14.27
N VAL A 429 14.36 2.60 13.68
CA VAL A 429 13.56 3.81 13.52
C VAL A 429 12.38 3.56 12.59
N ARG A 430 12.58 2.82 11.48
CA ARG A 430 11.50 2.44 10.56
C ARG A 430 10.44 1.57 11.25
N GLU A 431 10.87 0.59 12.03
CA GLU A 431 9.96 -0.24 12.82
C GLU A 431 9.17 0.57 13.85
N LEU A 432 9.80 1.54 14.53
CA LEU A 432 9.11 2.46 15.44
C LEU A 432 8.13 3.39 14.72
N ALA A 433 8.49 3.87 13.53
CA ALA A 433 7.65 4.74 12.73
C ALA A 433 6.40 4.01 12.21
N ASN A 434 6.52 2.73 11.83
CA ASN A 434 5.38 1.89 11.42
C ASN A 434 4.35 1.63 12.54
N ARG A 435 4.71 1.88 13.80
CA ARG A 435 3.85 1.69 14.98
C ARG A 435 3.12 2.98 15.42
N ARG A 436 3.43 4.11 14.79
CA ARG A 436 2.73 5.38 14.98
C ARG A 436 1.64 5.49 13.93
#